data_AF-A0A2S3UAC0-F1
#
_entry.id   AF-A0A2S3UAC0-F1
#
_cell.length_a   1.000
_cell.length_b   1.000
_cell.length_c   1.000
_cell.angle_alpha   90.00
_cell.angle_beta   90.00
_cell.angle_gamma   90.00
#
_symmetry.space_group_name_H-M   'P 1'
#
loop_
_entity.id
_entity.type
_entity.pdbx_description
1 polymer ?
#
loop_
_entity_poly.entity_id
_entity_poly.type
_entity_poly.pdbx_seq_one_letter_code
_entity_poly.pdbx_strand_id
1 'polypeptide(L)'
;MIHINRLPRPSQLTDEIVRRLTKKYKDDKTPVWNKPYIKDTLLEMTHYKCCYCEAPLDERSGYMEVEHFHPKSMYPDEVVEWDNLLPVCSTCNRHKSRYDTKNQILLIRL
;
A
#
# COMPACT_ATOMS: atom_id res chain seq x y z
N MET A 1 -0.30 -14.73 5.40
CA MET A 1 -0.47 -13.30 5.74
C MET A 1 0.32 -13.10 7.00
N ILE A 2 1.39 -12.30 6.93
CA ILE A 2 2.20 -12.00 8.10
C ILE A 2 1.40 -11.17 9.09
N HIS A 3 1.67 -11.36 10.38
CA HIS A 3 1.27 -10.37 11.37
C HIS A 3 2.12 -9.11 11.19
N ILE A 4 1.51 -7.99 10.81
CA ILE A 4 2.22 -6.74 10.53
C ILE A 4 2.19 -5.86 11.77
N ASN A 5 3.37 -5.63 12.35
CA ASN A 5 3.56 -4.60 13.37
C ASN A 5 3.74 -3.26 12.65
N ARG A 6 2.70 -2.42 12.64
CA ARG A 6 2.75 -1.12 11.96
C ARG A 6 3.85 -0.22 12.56
N LEU A 7 4.75 0.24 11.70
CA LEU A 7 5.65 1.34 12.02
C LEU A 7 4.90 2.67 11.95
N PRO A 8 5.37 3.70 12.68
CA PRO A 8 4.82 5.05 12.55
C PRO A 8 4.90 5.54 11.10
N ARG A 9 3.91 6.35 10.72
CA ARG A 9 3.93 7.08 9.45
C ARG A 9 5.25 7.84 9.30
N PRO A 10 5.93 7.80 8.13
CA PRO A 10 7.17 8.54 7.90
C PRO A 10 6.98 10.03 8.20
N SER A 11 7.97 10.68 8.84
CA SER A 11 7.88 12.09 9.21
C SER A 11 7.74 13.02 7.99
N GLN A 12 8.22 12.58 6.83
CA GLN A 12 8.04 13.29 5.56
C GLN A 12 6.59 13.25 5.04
N LEU A 13 5.77 12.28 5.46
CA LEU A 13 4.38 12.13 5.06
C LEU A 13 3.45 12.90 6.01
N THR A 14 3.66 14.21 6.10
CA THR A 14 2.82 15.09 6.94
C THR A 14 1.39 15.19 6.40
N ASP A 15 0.46 15.67 7.22
CA ASP A 15 -0.94 15.85 6.81
C ASP A 15 -1.09 16.78 5.60
N GLU A 16 -0.24 17.81 5.51
CA GLU A 16 -0.20 18.70 4.34
C GLU A 16 0.22 17.94 3.08
N ILE A 17 1.26 17.11 3.19
CA ILE A 17 1.74 16.27 2.09
C ILE A 17 0.68 15.26 1.68
N VAL A 18 0.02 14.60 2.63
CA VAL A 18 -1.11 13.68 2.39
C VAL A 18 -2.21 14.37 1.59
N ARG A 19 -2.66 15.56 2.04
CA ARG A 19 -3.70 16.33 1.32
C ARG A 19 -3.26 16.69 -0.10
N ARG A 20 -2.03 17.18 -0.26
CA ARG A 20 -1.48 17.58 -1.56
C ARG A 20 -1.36 16.41 -2.54
N LEU A 21 -0.85 15.27 -2.08
CA LEU A 21 -0.70 14.06 -2.88
C LEU A 21 -2.06 13.46 -3.24
N THR A 22 -3.00 13.41 -2.30
CA THR A 22 -4.36 12.94 -2.53
C THR A 22 -5.06 13.78 -3.59
N LYS A 23 -4.98 15.11 -3.49
CA LYS A 23 -5.52 16.02 -4.50
C LYS A 23 -4.91 15.75 -5.87
N LYS A 24 -3.58 15.66 -5.95
CA LYS A 24 -2.90 15.35 -7.22
C LYS A 24 -3.39 14.04 -7.84
N TYR A 25 -3.51 12.96 -7.06
CA TYR A 25 -4.06 11.70 -7.56
C TYR A 25 -5.49 11.83 -8.07
N LYS A 26 -6.33 12.62 -7.39
CA LYS A 26 -7.70 12.86 -7.83
C LYS A 26 -7.74 13.60 -9.17
N ASP A 27 -6.84 14.57 -9.36
CA ASP A 27 -6.76 15.41 -10.55
C ASP A 27 -6.23 14.65 -11.78
N ASP A 28 -5.11 13.92 -11.65
CA ASP A 28 -4.37 13.37 -12.81
C ASP A 28 -4.05 11.86 -12.72
N LYS A 29 -4.46 11.17 -11.65
CA LYS A 29 -4.18 9.75 -11.39
C LYS A 29 -2.69 9.40 -11.29
N THR A 30 -1.80 10.38 -11.09
CA THR A 30 -0.36 10.16 -10.83
C THR A 30 -0.19 9.20 -9.64
N PRO A 31 0.69 8.18 -9.72
CA PRO A 31 0.98 7.27 -8.61
C PRO A 31 1.78 7.96 -7.49
N VAL A 32 1.09 8.80 -6.72
CA VAL A 32 1.68 9.69 -5.71
C VAL A 32 2.31 8.98 -4.52
N TRP A 33 1.95 7.72 -4.29
CA TRP A 33 2.53 6.83 -3.27
C TRP A 33 3.91 6.27 -3.67
N ASN A 34 4.32 6.42 -4.94
CA ASN A 34 5.61 5.93 -5.44
C ASN A 34 6.76 6.86 -5.01
N LYS A 35 7.03 6.92 -3.71
CA LYS A 35 8.09 7.73 -3.07
C LYS A 35 9.04 6.82 -2.31
N PRO A 36 10.37 7.02 -2.37
CA PRO A 36 11.35 6.19 -1.66
C PRO A 36 11.04 6.07 -0.16
N TYR A 37 10.84 7.20 0.53
CA TYR A 37 10.52 7.19 1.97
C TYR A 37 9.23 6.44 2.35
N ILE A 38 8.26 6.30 1.43
CA ILE A 38 7.07 5.48 1.68
C ILE A 38 7.44 4.01 1.53
N LYS A 39 8.14 3.66 0.45
CA LYS A 39 8.54 2.28 0.16
C LYS A 39 9.49 1.71 1.20
N ASP A 40 10.50 2.48 1.58
CA ASP A 40 11.51 2.10 2.57
C ASP A 40 10.86 1.73 3.90
N THR A 41 9.98 2.59 4.41
CA THR A 41 9.29 2.34 5.69
C THR A 41 8.29 1.18 5.61
N LEU A 42 7.62 0.99 4.47
CA LEU A 42 6.76 -0.19 4.27
C LEU A 42 7.58 -1.49 4.25
N LEU A 43 8.72 -1.49 3.57
CA LEU A 43 9.64 -2.64 3.55
C LEU A 43 10.16 -2.95 4.95
N GLU A 44 10.60 -1.94 5.69
CA GLU A 44 11.08 -2.09 7.06
C GLU A 44 10.00 -2.71 7.98
N MET A 45 8.76 -2.23 7.87
CA MET A 45 7.61 -2.73 8.63
C MET A 45 7.33 -4.23 8.44
N THR A 46 7.73 -4.78 7.29
CA THR A 46 7.50 -6.19 6.94
C THR A 46 8.78 -7.02 6.91
N HIS A 47 9.89 -6.47 7.40
CA HIS A 47 11.22 -7.08 7.31
C HIS A 47 11.58 -7.49 5.88
N TYR A 48 11.27 -6.61 4.92
CA TYR A 48 11.53 -6.80 3.50
C TYR A 48 10.81 -8.04 2.93
N LYS A 49 9.56 -8.25 3.30
CA LYS A 49 8.74 -9.37 2.82
C LYS A 49 7.40 -8.90 2.29
N CYS A 50 6.86 -9.65 1.32
CA CYS A 50 5.50 -9.45 0.83
C CYS A 50 4.49 -9.67 1.96
N CYS A 51 3.56 -8.73 2.16
CA CYS A 51 2.54 -8.83 3.21
C CYS A 51 1.63 -10.08 3.09
N TYR A 52 1.48 -10.62 1.88
CA TYR A 52 0.60 -11.76 1.61
C TYR A 52 1.34 -13.10 1.64
N CYS A 53 2.37 -13.26 0.81
CA CYS A 53 3.06 -14.54 0.61
C CYS A 53 4.41 -14.65 1.31
N GLU A 54 4.86 -13.60 2.00
CA GLU A 54 6.11 -13.56 2.77
C GLU A 54 7.40 -13.71 1.93
N ALA A 55 7.27 -13.77 0.60
CA ALA A 55 8.40 -13.78 -0.31
C ALA A 55 9.26 -12.52 -0.08
N PRO A 56 10.60 -12.65 -0.12
CA PRO A 56 11.49 -11.52 0.05
C PRO A 56 11.21 -10.46 -1.02
N LEU A 57 11.24 -9.21 -0.59
CA LEU A 57 11.12 -8.04 -1.44
C LEU A 57 12.46 -7.31 -1.45
N ASP A 58 12.86 -6.86 -2.63
CA ASP A 58 13.97 -5.96 -2.81
C ASP A 58 13.48 -4.75 -3.63
N GLU A 59 13.84 -3.56 -3.17
CA GLU A 59 13.49 -2.32 -3.83
C GLU A 59 14.23 -2.16 -5.18
N ARG A 60 15.44 -2.70 -5.30
CA ARG A 60 16.32 -2.57 -6.49
C ARG A 60 15.88 -3.45 -7.65
N SER A 61 15.28 -4.60 -7.39
CA SER A 61 14.80 -5.53 -8.42
C SER A 61 13.45 -5.14 -9.04
N GLY A 62 12.80 -4.06 -8.58
CA GLY A 62 11.48 -3.66 -9.06
C GLY A 62 10.37 -4.65 -8.70
N TYR A 63 10.66 -5.58 -7.78
CA TYR A 63 9.72 -6.63 -7.37
C TYR A 63 8.69 -6.14 -6.35
N MET A 64 9.00 -5.04 -5.67
CA MET A 64 8.16 -4.41 -4.66
C MET A 64 7.19 -3.40 -5.29
N GLU A 65 5.91 -3.59 -5.02
CA GLU A 65 4.84 -2.66 -5.31
C GLU A 65 4.14 -2.23 -4.02
N VAL A 66 3.43 -1.11 -4.08
CA VAL A 66 2.61 -0.62 -2.97
C VAL A 66 1.15 -0.99 -3.27
N GLU A 67 0.61 -1.84 -2.41
CA GLU A 67 -0.80 -2.23 -2.40
C GLU A 67 -1.66 -1.21 -1.64
N HIS A 68 -2.90 -1.05 -2.09
CA HIS A 68 -3.93 -0.30 -1.40
C HIS A 68 -4.95 -1.28 -0.81
N PHE A 69 -4.98 -1.44 0.52
CA PHE A 69 -5.91 -2.35 1.17
C PHE A 69 -7.34 -2.10 0.67
N HIS A 70 -7.82 -0.87 0.82
CA HIS A 70 -8.98 -0.31 0.13
C HIS A 70 -8.59 0.19 -1.27
N PRO A 71 -9.17 -0.35 -2.35
CA PRO A 71 -8.75 -0.04 -3.72
C PRO A 71 -8.80 1.46 -4.05
N LYS A 72 -7.66 2.02 -4.50
CA LYS A 72 -7.53 3.43 -4.93
C LYS A 72 -8.54 3.90 -5.99
N SER A 73 -9.10 2.98 -6.79
CA SER A 73 -10.15 3.29 -7.76
C SER A 73 -11.50 3.60 -7.13
N MET A 74 -11.77 3.05 -5.94
CA MET A 74 -13.02 3.23 -5.19
C MET A 74 -12.83 4.22 -4.03
N TYR A 75 -11.62 4.26 -3.45
CA TYR A 75 -11.27 5.08 -2.29
C TYR A 75 -10.11 6.04 -2.62
N PRO A 76 -10.31 7.01 -3.53
CA PRO A 76 -9.25 7.93 -3.93
C PRO A 76 -8.80 8.85 -2.79
N ASP A 77 -9.62 9.05 -1.76
CA ASP A 77 -9.26 9.78 -0.53
C ASP A 77 -8.26 9.04 0.35
N GLU A 78 -8.18 7.72 0.22
CA GLU A 78 -7.34 6.86 1.06
C GLU A 78 -6.03 6.45 0.35
N VAL A 79 -5.73 7.07 -0.79
CA VAL A 79 -4.66 6.65 -1.71
C VAL A 79 -3.24 6.81 -1.15
N VAL A 80 -3.08 7.66 -0.13
CA VAL A 80 -1.83 7.86 0.63
C VAL A 80 -2.07 7.83 2.14
N GLU A 81 -3.22 7.28 2.57
CA GLU A 81 -3.47 7.01 3.98
C GLU A 81 -2.52 5.90 4.45
N TRP A 82 -1.77 6.12 5.54
CA TRP A 82 -0.66 5.25 5.91
C TRP A 82 -1.13 3.83 6.20
N ASP A 83 -2.24 3.71 6.92
CA ASP A 83 -2.84 2.42 7.27
C ASP A 83 -3.47 1.72 6.06
N ASN A 84 -3.64 2.40 4.93
CA ASN A 84 -4.13 1.81 3.69
C ASN A 84 -3.02 1.27 2.77
N LEU A 85 -1.73 1.53 3.08
CA LEU A 85 -0.61 1.11 2.25
C LEU A 85 0.06 -0.17 2.79
N LEU A 86 0.45 -1.07 1.89
CA LEU A 86 1.16 -2.31 2.21
C LEU A 86 2.22 -2.64 1.14
N PRO A 87 3.38 -3.22 1.52
CA PRO A 87 4.35 -3.72 0.55
C PRO A 87 3.91 -5.09 0.02
N VAL A 88 3.96 -5.27 -1.29
CA VAL A 88 3.50 -6.49 -1.94
C VAL A 88 4.42 -6.86 -3.10
N CYS A 89 4.51 -8.15 -3.45
CA CYS A 89 5.14 -8.56 -4.70
C CYS A 89 4.15 -8.41 -5.87
N SER A 90 4.67 -8.17 -7.07
CA SER A 90 3.84 -7.99 -8.29
C SER A 90 2.84 -9.12 -8.55
N THR A 91 3.22 -10.37 -8.24
CA THR A 91 2.33 -11.53 -8.37
C THR A 91 1.13 -11.44 -7.44
N CYS A 92 1.32 -11.06 -6.17
CA CYS A 92 0.21 -10.96 -5.22
C CYS A 92 -0.66 -9.72 -5.49
N ASN A 93 -0.06 -8.59 -5.87
CA ASN A 93 -0.80 -7.39 -6.27
C ASN A 93 -1.77 -7.69 -7.44
N ARG A 94 -1.26 -8.40 -8.47
CA ARG A 94 -2.07 -8.82 -9.62
C ARG A 94 -3.22 -9.75 -9.23
N HIS A 95 -3.01 -10.66 -8.28
CA HIS A 95 -4.08 -11.55 -7.79
C HIS A 95 -5.18 -10.79 -7.03
N LYS A 96 -4.83 -9.79 -6.21
CA LYS A 96 -5.83 -9.00 -5.48
C LYS A 96 -6.66 -8.11 -6.41
N SER A 97 -6.03 -7.49 -7.41
CA SER A 97 -6.70 -6.64 -8.40
C SER A 97 -7.56 -5.55 -7.72
N ARG A 98 -8.85 -5.43 -8.06
CA ARG A 98 -9.78 -4.41 -7.55
C ARG A 98 -10.68 -4.92 -6.40
N TYR A 99 -10.26 -5.95 -5.67
CA TYR A 99 -11.03 -6.50 -4.57
C TYR A 99 -11.29 -5.44 -3.49
N ASP A 100 -12.57 -5.14 -3.24
CA ASP A 100 -13.02 -4.17 -2.24
C ASP A 100 -13.07 -4.81 -0.85
N THR A 101 -12.03 -4.57 -0.05
CA THR A 101 -11.91 -5.08 1.31
C THR A 101 -12.86 -4.39 2.30
N LYS A 102 -13.52 -3.28 1.93
CA LYS A 102 -14.41 -2.52 2.81
C LYS A 102 -15.87 -2.99 2.70
N ASN A 103 -16.33 -3.32 1.49
CA ASN A 103 -17.73 -3.71 1.26
C ASN A 103 -17.97 -5.21 1.06
N GLN A 104 -16.95 -6.02 0.77
CA GLN A 104 -17.16 -7.46 0.69
C GLN A 104 -17.18 -8.08 2.09
N ILE A 105 -18.40 -8.36 2.57
CA ILE A 105 -18.67 -9.32 3.65
C ILE A 105 -17.93 -10.61 3.28
N LEU A 106 -16.97 -11.02 4.12
CA LEU A 106 -16.20 -12.25 4.01
C LEU A 106 -17.13 -13.45 3.75
N LEU A 107 -17.26 -13.88 2.49
CA LEU A 107 -17.62 -15.25 2.15
C LEU A 107 -16.37 -16.14 2.17
N ILE A 108 -15.57 -16.02 3.23
CA ILE A 108 -14.57 -17.02 3.59
C ILE A 108 -15.11 -17.66 4.86
N ARG A 109 -15.84 -18.76 4.68
CA ARG A 109 -16.10 -19.71 5.76
C ARG A 109 -14.74 -20.16 6.31
N LEU A 110 -14.58 -20.03 7.62
CA LEU A 110 -13.53 -20.71 8.39
C LEU A 110 -13.53 -22.21 8.11
#